data_AF-A0A8C7A011-F1
#
_entry.id   AF-A0A8C7A011-F1
#
_cell.length_a   1.000
_cell.length_b   1.000
_cell.length_c   1.000
_cell.angle_alpha   90.00
_cell.angle_beta   90.00
_cell.angle_gamma   90.00
#
_symmetry.space_group_name_H-M   'P 1'
#
loop_
_entity.id
_entity.type
_entity.pdbx_description
1 polymer ?
#
loop_
_entity_poly.entity_id
_entity_poly.type
_entity_poly.pdbx_seq_one_letter_code
_entity_poly.pdbx_strand_id
1 'polypeptide(L)' 'MNPYAGLVSGLRAAWLAGKTRPMEYRVAQLEALGRFLDEKKQDILEALASDMRKGVLDT' A
#
# COMPACT_ATOMS: atom_id res chain seq x y z
N MET A 1 5.77 -25.31 -5.75
CA MET A 1 4.48 -24.66 -5.44
C MET A 1 4.69 -23.15 -5.46
N ASN A 2 3.80 -22.37 -6.07
CA ASN A 2 3.95 -20.90 -6.14
C ASN A 2 3.50 -20.27 -4.79
N PRO A 3 4.39 -19.58 -4.04
CA PRO A 3 4.04 -19.01 -2.74
C PRO A 3 2.99 -17.89 -2.80
N TYR A 4 2.76 -17.30 -3.97
CA TYR A 4 1.81 -16.19 -4.17
C TYR A 4 0.42 -16.67 -4.58
N ALA A 5 0.22 -17.96 -4.84
CA ALA A 5 -1.05 -18.47 -5.37
C ALA A 5 -2.25 -18.15 -4.47
N GLY A 6 -2.09 -18.29 -3.15
CA GLY A 6 -3.13 -17.93 -2.17
C GLY A 6 -3.45 -16.44 -2.16
N LEU A 7 -2.42 -15.59 -2.18
CA LEU A 7 -2.57 -14.13 -2.23
C LEU A 7 -3.34 -13.69 -3.48
N VAL A 8 -2.93 -14.18 -4.66
CA VAL A 8 -3.57 -13.83 -5.94
C VAL A 8 -5.03 -14.30 -5.97
N SER A 9 -5.31 -15.51 -5.45
CA SER A 9 -6.67 -16.02 -5.35
C SER A 9 -7.56 -15.15 -4.47
N GLY A 10 -7.07 -14.70 -3.31
CA GLY A 10 -7.80 -13.83 -2.38
C GLY A 10 -8.11 -12.46 -2.99
N LEU A 11 -7.14 -11.83 -3.64
CA LEU A 11 -7.33 -10.54 -4.32
C LEU A 11 -8.38 -10.65 -5.44
N ARG A 12 -8.34 -11.74 -6.21
CA ARG A 12 -9.33 -12.01 -7.27
C ARG A 12 -10.73 -12.20 -6.70
N ALA A 13 -10.86 -12.93 -5.59
CA ALA A 13 -12.15 -13.10 -4.92
C ALA A 13 -12.73 -11.77 -4.42
N ALA A 14 -11.92 -10.90 -3.81
CA ALA A 14 -12.35 -9.58 -3.36
C ALA A 14 -12.84 -8.69 -4.53
N TRP A 15 -12.16 -8.76 -5.67
CA TRP A 15 -12.56 -8.05 -6.89
C TRP A 15 -13.88 -8.58 -7.46
N LEU A 16 -14.01 -9.91 -7.61
CA LEU A 16 -15.20 -10.55 -8.17
C LEU A 16 -16.44 -10.34 -7.29
N ALA A 17 -16.27 -10.29 -5.97
CA ALA A 17 -17.34 -9.95 -5.03
C ALA A 17 -17.81 -8.49 -5.13
N GLY A 18 -17.14 -7.64 -5.93
CA GLY A 18 -17.50 -6.25 -6.11
C GLY A 18 -17.16 -5.35 -4.93
N LYS A 19 -16.43 -5.85 -3.93
CA LYS A 19 -16.07 -5.13 -2.69
C LYS A 19 -15.39 -3.77 -2.97
N THR A 20 -14.63 -3.69 -4.06
CA THR A 20 -13.85 -2.51 -4.44
C THR A 20 -14.59 -1.53 -5.37
N ARG A 21 -15.83 -1.84 -5.80
CA ARG A 21 -16.60 -1.02 -6.76
C ARG A 21 -17.20 0.26 -6.15
N PRO A 22 -17.75 0.24 -4.91
CA PRO A 22 -18.33 1.45 -4.31
C PRO A 22 -17.34 2.61 -4.29
N MET A 23 -17.84 3.84 -4.45
CA MET A 23 -17.00 5.03 -4.41
C MET A 23 -16.42 5.21 -3.00
N GLU A 24 -17.24 4.97 -1.98
CA GLU A 24 -16.91 5.08 -0.57
C GLU A 24 -15.75 4.17 -0.19
N TYR A 25 -15.73 2.95 -0.73
CA TYR A 25 -14.59 2.05 -0.56
C TYR A 25 -13.31 2.67 -1.11
N ARG A 26 -13.35 3.22 -2.33
CA ARG A 26 -12.18 3.82 -2.97
C ARG A 26 -11.69 5.07 -2.23
N VAL A 27 -12.59 5.94 -1.80
CA VAL A 27 -12.27 7.12 -0.99
C VAL A 27 -11.61 6.69 0.32
N ALA A 28 -12.22 5.77 1.06
CA ALA A 28 -11.66 5.29 2.32
C ALA A 28 -10.27 4.63 2.16
N GLN A 29 -10.03 3.92 1.06
CA GLN A 29 -8.69 3.36 0.77
C GLN A 29 -7.65 4.46 0.49
N LEU A 30 -8.02 5.53 -0.22
CA LEU A 30 -7.11 6.65 -0.48
C LEU A 30 -6.79 7.43 0.79
N GLU A 31 -7.79 7.68 1.64
CA GLU A 31 -7.59 8.32 2.95
C GLU A 31 -6.71 7.46 3.87
N ALA A 32 -6.92 6.14 3.88
CA ALA A 32 -6.08 5.21 4.62
C ALA A 32 -4.64 5.20 4.08
N LEU A 33 -4.45 5.30 2.76
CA LEU A 33 -3.12 5.41 2.16
C LEU A 33 -2.42 6.71 2.57
N GLY A 34 -3.14 7.83 2.58
CA GLY A 34 -2.60 9.11 3.08
C GLY A 34 -2.12 9.00 4.52
N ARG A 35 -2.98 8.49 5.43
CA ARG A 35 -2.60 8.27 6.84
C ARG A 35 -1.43 7.33 6.99
N PHE A 36 -1.39 6.23 6.23
CA PHE A 36 -0.27 5.30 6.25
C PHE A 36 1.05 6.01 5.90
N LEU A 37 1.06 6.87 4.87
CA LEU A 37 2.26 7.61 4.48
C LEU A 37 2.72 8.59 5.57
N ASP A 38 1.78 9.24 6.25
CA ASP A 38 2.12 10.14 7.37
C ASP A 38 2.67 9.35 8.57
N GLU A 39 1.98 8.29 8.97
CA GLU A 39 2.35 7.42 10.09
C GLU A 39 3.69 6.69 9.86
N LYS A 40 4.01 6.38 8.60
CA LYS A 40 5.21 5.62 8.21
C LYS A 40 6.27 6.43 7.51
N LYS A 41 6.15 7.77 7.55
CA LYS A 41 7.08 8.67 6.86
C LYS A 41 8.54 8.38 7.18
N GLN A 42 8.88 8.28 8.47
CA GLN A 42 10.26 8.05 8.90
C GLN A 42 10.77 6.67 8.48
N ASP A 43 9.98 5.61 8.74
CA ASP A 43 10.29 4.23 8.33
C ASP A 43 10.58 4.14 6.81
N ILE A 44 9.77 4.83 5.99
CA ILE A 44 9.93 4.86 4.53
C ILE A 44 11.20 5.61 4.13
N LEU A 45 11.50 6.75 4.76
CA LEU A 45 12.71 7.52 4.47
C LEU A 45 13.98 6.76 4.85
N GLU A 46 13.98 6.05 5.98
CA GLU A 46 15.11 5.23 6.42
C GLU A 46 15.34 4.05 5.48
N ALA A 47 14.28 3.34 5.08
CA ALA A 47 14.37 2.28 4.08
C ALA A 47 14.92 2.81 2.75
N LEU A 48 14.44 3.99 2.31
CA LEU A 48 14.91 4.63 1.08
C LEU A 48 16.40 5.01 1.15
N ALA A 49 16.86 5.52 2.29
CA ALA A 49 18.27 5.85 2.50
C ALA A 49 19.14 4.59 2.54
N SER A 50 18.67 3.52 3.20
CA SER A 50 19.34 2.23 3.26
C SER A 50 19.49 1.58 1.88
N ASP A 51 18.38 1.50 1.14
CA ASP A 51 18.31 0.75 -0.12
C ASP A 51 18.90 1.54 -1.30
N MET A 52 18.62 2.84 -1.36
CA MET A 52 18.94 3.67 -2.52
C MET A 52 20.05 4.71 -2.26
N ARG A 53 20.58 4.80 -1.03
CA ARG A 53 21.50 5.88 -0.60
C ARG A 53 20.98 7.29 -0.92
N LYS A 54 19.65 7.44 -1.02
CA LYS A 54 19.04 8.76 -1.14
C LYS A 54 19.14 9.44 0.22
N GLY A 55 19.79 10.59 0.27
CA GLY A 55 19.69 11.47 1.45
C GLY A 55 18.24 11.87 1.67
N VAL A 56 17.89 12.18 2.92
CA VAL A 56 16.62 12.85 3.23
C VAL A 56 16.58 14.10 2.34
N LEU A 57 15.58 14.19 1.47
CA LEU A 57 15.38 15.39 0.68
C LEU A 57 15.03 16.50 1.67
N ASP A 58 15.96 17.41 1.91
CA ASP A 58 15.71 18.60 2.74
C ASP A 58 14.48 19.34 2.20
N THR A 59 13.51 19.58 3.08
CA THR A 59 12.38 20.50 2.88
C THR A 59 12.51 21.66 3.82
#